data_AF-A0AAN8KJ24-F1
#
_entry.id   AF-A0AAN8KJ24-F1
#
_cell.length_a   1.000
_cell.length_b   1.000
_cell.length_c   1.000
_cell.angle_alpha   90.00
_cell.angle_beta   90.00
_cell.angle_gamma   90.00
#
_symmetry.space_group_name_H-M   'P 1'
#
loop_
_entity.id
_entity.type
_entity.pdbx_description
1 polymer ?
#
loop_
_entity_poly.entity_id
_entity_poly.type
_entity_poly.pdbx_seq_one_letter_code
_entity_poly.pdbx_strand_id
1 'polypeptide(L)'
;MVNRKTGTFSMEVKKTVDKGKRLLKMHNDYYYTEVKGTPFSVGVALSRGHGKFFFRGNVSVEAGLHDLEQPDVALADEWTYCNTDEHHEHRSLSQIQAIKLYLTGRKPLIKCDRELIQEVLFDAVVTAPLEAYWTGLALNKSENSDKGVEIAYLGTRTGLSRTNLFVVTEDLSNQDFLTAEDKEGVFNADHFPLWYKRSAEQVPGTFVYSIPFGGNENKSVVLASTAIQLLDDRKSPIVASVGIQMKLDFFQRKFWTASRQCAALDGKCTISCDNEDIKCYLIDNNGFILVTEDYSQTGKFFGEVEAAVMNKLLLIGSFKRINLHDYQALCREYAGSSDSGHCLSHPFSIVKWLLTELVIFLLEFNLYSWWHVDLSVK
;
A
#
# COMPACT_ATOMS: atom_id res chain seq x y z
N MET A 1 -23.59 17.84 -2.34
CA MET A 1 -22.54 18.71 -2.91
C MET A 1 -22.96 19.40 -4.20
N VAL A 2 -23.48 18.72 -5.24
CA VAL A 2 -23.86 19.36 -6.52
C VAL A 2 -24.84 20.53 -6.35
N ASN A 3 -25.85 20.37 -5.49
CA ASN A 3 -26.84 21.42 -5.20
C ASN A 3 -26.31 22.52 -4.25
N ARG A 4 -24.98 22.61 -4.05
CA ARG A 4 -24.30 23.65 -3.25
C ARG A 4 -24.81 23.82 -1.82
N LYS A 5 -25.32 22.73 -1.23
CA LYS A 5 -25.72 22.68 0.18
C LYS A 5 -24.52 22.36 1.07
N THR A 6 -24.49 22.95 2.25
CA THR A 6 -23.56 22.60 3.33
C THR A 6 -24.13 21.46 4.17
N GLY A 7 -23.29 20.51 4.57
CA GLY A 7 -23.72 19.40 5.40
C GLY A 7 -22.59 18.45 5.79
N THR A 8 -22.97 17.43 6.55
CA THR A 8 -22.10 16.34 6.99
C THR A 8 -22.77 15.00 6.73
N PHE A 9 -21.96 13.96 6.56
CA PHE A 9 -22.44 12.60 6.34
C PHE A 9 -21.34 11.60 6.70
N SER A 10 -21.71 10.41 7.17
CA SER A 10 -20.73 9.36 7.50
C SER A 10 -21.08 8.07 6.77
N MET A 11 -20.07 7.39 6.22
CA MET A 11 -20.25 6.06 5.61
C MET A 11 -19.03 5.16 5.79
N GLU A 12 -19.29 3.86 5.72
CA GLU A 12 -18.25 2.86 5.44
C GLU A 12 -17.79 3.01 3.98
N VAL A 13 -16.49 3.13 3.81
CA VAL A 13 -15.80 3.24 2.53
C VAL A 13 -14.88 2.05 2.35
N LYS A 14 -14.75 1.60 1.12
CA LYS A 14 -13.93 0.47 0.71
C LYS A 14 -12.89 0.98 -0.28
N LYS A 15 -11.61 0.85 0.07
CA LYS A 15 -10.48 1.26 -0.76
C LYS A 15 -9.63 0.05 -1.12
N THR A 16 -9.21 -0.07 -2.37
CA THR A 16 -8.18 -1.04 -2.76
C THR A 16 -6.82 -0.63 -2.21
N VAL A 17 -6.04 -1.60 -1.76
CA VAL A 17 -4.64 -1.44 -1.35
C VAL A 17 -3.80 -2.57 -1.96
N ASP A 18 -2.48 -2.54 -1.79
CA ASP A 18 -1.57 -3.55 -2.36
C ASP A 18 -1.74 -3.72 -3.88
N LYS A 19 -1.74 -2.61 -4.62
CA LYS A 19 -1.94 -2.60 -6.08
C LYS A 19 -3.23 -3.31 -6.52
N GLY A 20 -4.30 -3.18 -5.74
CA GLY A 20 -5.61 -3.76 -6.05
C GLY A 20 -5.87 -5.15 -5.48
N LYS A 21 -4.90 -5.76 -4.78
CA LYS A 21 -5.04 -7.12 -4.26
C LYS A 21 -5.87 -7.22 -2.98
N ARG A 22 -5.74 -6.25 -2.08
CA ARG A 22 -6.45 -6.26 -0.78
C ARG A 22 -7.45 -5.12 -0.71
N LEU A 23 -8.45 -5.31 0.15
CA LEU A 23 -9.46 -4.32 0.49
C LEU A 23 -9.23 -3.78 1.89
N LEU A 24 -9.17 -2.47 2.01
CA LEU A 24 -9.25 -1.76 3.28
C LEU A 24 -10.66 -1.20 3.46
N LYS A 25 -11.33 -1.62 4.53
CA LYS A 25 -12.58 -1.01 4.99
C LYS A 25 -12.22 0.10 5.96
N MET A 26 -12.84 1.25 5.77
CA MET A 26 -12.64 2.44 6.60
C MET A 26 -13.99 3.08 6.89
N HIS A 27 -14.09 3.82 7.99
CA HIS A 27 -15.28 4.62 8.26
C HIS A 27 -14.93 6.10 8.16
N ASN A 28 -15.51 6.78 7.17
CA ASN A 28 -15.21 8.18 6.90
C ASN A 28 -16.35 9.09 7.33
N ASP A 29 -15.98 10.20 7.97
CA ASP A 29 -16.85 11.34 8.23
C ASP A 29 -16.57 12.42 7.16
N TYR A 30 -17.57 12.73 6.33
CA TYR A 30 -17.52 13.71 5.25
C TYR A 30 -18.14 15.03 5.69
N TYR A 31 -17.46 16.13 5.37
CA TYR A 31 -17.89 17.50 5.60
C TYR A 31 -17.84 18.23 4.27
N TYR A 32 -18.92 18.89 3.87
CA TYR A 32 -18.95 19.55 2.57
C TYR A 32 -19.71 20.87 2.60
N THR A 33 -19.29 21.81 1.74
CA THR A 33 -19.87 23.15 1.62
C THR A 33 -19.65 23.71 0.23
N GLU A 34 -20.38 24.78 -0.12
CA GLU A 34 -20.15 25.52 -1.35
C GLU A 34 -18.90 26.40 -1.27
N VAL A 35 -18.26 26.64 -2.43
CA VAL A 35 -17.27 27.70 -2.59
C VAL A 35 -17.97 28.93 -3.13
N LYS A 36 -18.07 29.97 -2.30
CA LYS A 36 -18.79 31.20 -2.65
C LYS A 36 -18.20 31.85 -3.90
N GLY A 37 -19.06 32.38 -4.76
CA GLY A 37 -18.65 33.04 -6.01
C GLY A 37 -18.20 32.09 -7.13
N THR A 38 -18.25 30.77 -6.94
CA THR A 38 -17.90 29.78 -7.97
C THR A 38 -18.97 28.69 -8.06
N PRO A 39 -19.05 27.93 -9.17
CA PRO A 39 -19.92 26.76 -9.23
C PRO A 39 -19.42 25.57 -8.40
N PHE A 40 -18.23 25.65 -7.82
CA PHE A 40 -17.60 24.54 -7.12
C PHE A 40 -18.13 24.37 -5.69
N SER A 41 -18.03 23.14 -5.20
CA SER A 41 -18.23 22.78 -3.79
C SER A 41 -17.02 21.99 -3.32
N VAL A 42 -16.65 22.15 -2.05
CA VAL A 42 -15.53 21.44 -1.44
C VAL A 42 -16.04 20.40 -0.46
N GLY A 43 -15.40 19.24 -0.43
CA GLY A 43 -15.67 18.16 0.50
C GLY A 43 -14.36 17.68 1.14
N VAL A 44 -14.39 17.46 2.46
CA VAL A 44 -13.28 16.92 3.24
C VAL A 44 -13.74 15.61 3.86
N ALA A 45 -12.94 14.56 3.71
CA ALA A 45 -13.19 13.26 4.30
C ALA A 45 -12.16 13.01 5.41
N LEU A 46 -12.64 12.70 6.62
CA LEU A 46 -11.80 12.31 7.75
C LEU A 46 -12.05 10.85 8.08
N SER A 47 -11.02 10.01 7.99
CA SER A 47 -11.12 8.65 8.53
C SER A 47 -11.27 8.69 10.04
N ARG A 48 -12.15 7.86 10.59
CA ARG A 48 -12.25 7.67 12.04
C ARG A 48 -11.02 6.99 12.64
N GLY A 49 -10.33 6.13 11.87
CA GLY A 49 -9.16 5.41 12.33
C GLY A 49 -8.00 6.34 12.67
N HIS A 50 -7.61 7.22 11.73
CA HIS A 50 -6.42 8.06 11.91
C HIS A 50 -6.64 9.53 11.54
N GLY A 51 -7.86 9.97 11.24
CA GLY A 51 -8.12 11.33 10.71
C GLY A 51 -8.95 12.23 11.63
N LYS A 52 -9.78 11.66 12.51
CA LYS A 52 -10.81 12.41 13.24
C LYS A 52 -10.31 13.20 14.44
N PHE A 53 -9.32 12.66 15.14
CA PHE A 53 -8.74 13.27 16.33
C PHE A 53 -7.23 13.19 16.23
N PHE A 54 -6.56 14.22 16.72
CA PHE A 54 -5.11 14.25 16.91
C PHE A 54 -4.83 14.69 18.34
N PHE A 55 -3.71 14.23 18.87
CA PHE A 55 -3.26 14.53 20.22
C PHE A 55 -2.18 15.60 20.13
N ARG A 56 -2.28 16.64 20.96
CA ARG A 56 -1.26 17.70 21.05
C ARG A 56 -0.63 17.65 22.42
N GLY A 57 0.69 17.61 22.44
CA GLY A 57 1.49 17.80 23.64
C GLY A 57 2.51 18.91 23.44
N ASN A 58 3.21 19.28 24.51
CA ASN A 58 4.23 20.31 24.46
C ASN A 58 5.47 19.82 25.23
N VAL A 59 6.64 20.08 24.67
CA VAL A 59 7.96 19.70 25.21
C VAL A 59 8.92 20.88 25.09
N SER A 60 10.02 20.85 25.85
CA SER A 60 11.08 21.82 25.63
C SER A 60 11.75 21.62 24.27
N VAL A 61 12.21 22.71 23.66
CA VAL A 61 12.88 22.68 22.37
C VAL A 61 14.18 21.88 22.46
N GLU A 62 14.87 21.96 23.59
CA GLU A 62 16.11 21.25 23.84
C GLU A 62 15.91 19.73 23.88
N ALA A 63 14.88 19.25 24.59
CA ALA A 63 14.56 17.83 24.64
C ALA A 63 14.07 17.32 23.28
N GLY A 64 13.17 18.08 22.64
CA GLY A 64 12.66 17.75 21.31
C GLY A 64 13.77 17.63 20.26
N LEU A 65 14.71 18.57 20.22
CA LEU A 65 15.82 18.52 19.28
C LEU A 65 16.80 17.39 19.59
N HIS A 66 17.09 17.11 20.87
CA HIS A 66 17.94 15.99 21.26
C HIS A 66 17.38 14.66 20.74
N ASP A 67 16.09 14.42 20.95
CA ASP A 67 15.46 13.14 20.59
C ASP A 67 15.14 13.04 19.09
N LEU A 68 14.96 14.17 18.40
CA LEU A 68 14.78 14.22 16.94
C LEU A 68 16.08 13.93 16.16
N GLU A 69 17.24 14.19 16.76
CA GLU A 69 18.56 13.95 16.15
C GLU A 69 19.11 12.54 16.41
N GLN A 70 18.34 11.67 17.05
CA GLN A 70 18.74 10.28 17.28
C GLN A 70 18.83 9.50 15.94
N PRO A 71 19.79 8.56 15.81
CA PRO A 71 20.07 7.87 14.55
C PRO A 71 18.95 6.91 14.11
N ASP A 72 18.07 6.49 15.02
CA ASP A 72 16.92 5.63 14.72
C ASP A 72 15.70 6.42 14.21
N VAL A 73 15.76 7.76 14.24
CA VAL A 73 14.65 8.65 13.87
C VAL A 73 14.77 9.11 12.41
N ALA A 74 13.64 9.05 11.71
CA ALA A 74 13.47 9.68 10.40
C ALA A 74 12.16 10.46 10.34
N LEU A 75 12.13 11.50 9.50
CA LEU A 75 10.92 12.25 9.16
C LEU A 75 10.46 11.89 7.76
N ALA A 76 9.16 12.03 7.50
CA ALA A 76 8.58 11.89 6.18
C ALA A 76 9.30 12.77 5.14
N ASP A 77 9.98 12.14 4.18
CA ASP A 77 10.88 12.82 3.23
C ASP A 77 10.14 13.80 2.31
N GLU A 78 8.89 13.47 1.93
CA GLU A 78 8.08 14.30 1.04
C GLU A 78 7.22 15.34 1.78
N TRP A 79 7.31 15.42 3.12
CA TRP A 79 6.55 16.39 3.92
C TRP A 79 7.36 17.69 4.11
N THR A 80 6.66 18.82 4.01
CA THR A 80 7.28 20.14 4.18
C THR A 80 7.01 20.69 5.58
N TYR A 81 7.92 20.44 6.52
CA TYR A 81 7.92 21.08 7.85
C TYR A 81 8.46 22.50 7.78
N CYS A 82 9.54 22.66 7.00
CA CYS A 82 10.20 23.91 6.68
C CYS A 82 10.33 24.05 5.16
N ASN A 83 10.00 25.24 4.65
CA ASN A 83 10.17 25.54 3.23
C ASN A 83 11.64 25.83 2.92
N THR A 84 12.31 24.85 2.31
CA THR A 84 13.72 24.93 1.90
C THR A 84 13.90 25.33 0.43
N ASP A 85 12.82 25.38 -0.35
CA ASP A 85 12.87 25.63 -1.80
C ASP A 85 12.95 27.11 -2.18
N GLU A 86 12.44 27.99 -1.30
CA GLU A 86 12.40 29.45 -1.51
C GLU A 86 13.80 30.05 -1.75
N HIS A 87 14.84 29.50 -1.11
CA HIS A 87 16.20 30.01 -1.20
C HIS A 87 17.17 28.91 -1.63
N HIS A 88 18.02 29.19 -2.63
CA HIS A 88 19.02 28.24 -3.14
C HIS A 88 19.95 27.69 -2.05
N GLU A 89 20.27 28.50 -1.03
CA GLU A 89 21.12 28.10 0.11
C GLU A 89 20.47 27.09 1.05
N HIS A 90 19.14 26.91 0.97
CA HIS A 90 18.39 26.02 1.86
C HIS A 90 18.05 24.68 1.19
N ARG A 91 18.15 24.57 -0.13
CA ARG A 91 17.78 23.36 -0.89
C ARG A 91 18.57 22.11 -0.53
N SER A 92 19.78 22.26 0.00
CA SER A 92 20.61 21.13 0.44
C SER A 92 20.32 20.69 1.88
N LEU A 93 19.46 21.41 2.62
CA LEU A 93 19.14 21.09 4.00
C LEU A 93 18.11 19.96 4.06
N SER A 94 18.35 18.98 4.93
CA SER A 94 17.29 18.06 5.33
C SER A 94 16.24 18.77 6.17
N GLN A 95 15.03 18.22 6.26
CA GLN A 95 13.96 18.79 7.09
C GLN A 95 14.38 18.91 8.55
N ILE A 96 15.08 17.90 9.11
CA ILE A 96 15.61 17.95 10.49
C ILE A 96 16.60 19.11 10.67
N GLN A 97 17.52 19.29 9.71
CA GLN A 97 18.48 20.41 9.74
C GLN A 97 17.78 21.77 9.66
N ALA A 98 16.76 21.90 8.80
CA ALA A 98 15.97 23.12 8.67
C ALA A 98 15.21 23.45 9.97
N ILE A 99 14.59 22.44 10.60
CA ILE A 99 13.92 22.57 11.91
C ILE A 99 14.91 23.06 12.98
N LYS A 100 16.10 22.47 13.05
CA LYS A 100 17.15 22.89 14.00
C LYS A 100 17.55 24.35 13.81
N LEU A 101 17.76 24.77 12.56
CA LEU A 101 18.14 26.16 12.26
C LEU A 101 17.03 27.16 12.58
N TYR A 102 15.77 26.78 12.35
CA TYR A 102 14.59 27.55 12.70
C TYR A 102 14.47 27.73 14.22
N LEU A 103 14.53 26.64 14.98
CA LEU A 103 14.35 26.65 16.43
C LEU A 103 15.51 27.32 17.20
N THR A 104 16.75 27.22 16.68
CA THR A 104 17.92 27.86 17.28
C THR A 104 18.09 29.33 16.88
N GLY A 105 17.23 29.86 16.01
CA GLY A 105 17.30 31.25 15.55
C GLY A 105 18.52 31.58 14.68
N ARG A 106 19.27 30.57 14.20
CA ARG A 106 20.51 30.76 13.42
C ARG A 106 20.26 31.16 11.96
N LYS A 107 19.08 30.85 11.39
CA LYS A 107 18.65 31.31 10.06
C LYS A 107 17.19 31.80 10.08
N PRO A 108 16.93 33.10 10.30
CA PRO A 108 15.57 33.63 10.44
C PRO A 108 14.75 33.68 9.14
N LEU A 109 15.35 33.33 7.99
CA LEU A 109 14.70 33.35 6.67
C LEU A 109 13.96 32.05 6.33
N ILE A 110 14.13 30.98 7.11
CA ILE A 110 13.43 29.70 6.85
C ILE A 110 12.02 29.81 7.43
N LYS A 111 11.00 29.72 6.57
CA LYS A 111 9.60 29.63 6.99
C LYS A 111 9.26 28.19 7.32
N CYS A 112 8.76 27.95 8.53
CA CYS A 112 8.35 26.63 8.98
C CYS A 112 6.96 26.65 9.61
N ASP A 113 6.29 25.49 9.59
CA ASP A 113 5.05 25.28 10.34
C ASP A 113 5.37 25.00 11.80
N ARG A 114 5.12 26.00 12.66
CA ARG A 114 5.40 25.90 14.09
C ARG A 114 4.54 24.85 14.79
N GLU A 115 3.27 24.70 14.41
CA GLU A 115 2.38 23.73 15.07
C GLU A 115 2.82 22.31 14.76
N LEU A 116 3.09 22.02 13.48
CA LEU A 116 3.55 20.71 13.04
C LEU A 116 4.91 20.36 13.67
N ILE A 117 5.86 21.31 13.73
CA ILE A 117 7.16 21.09 14.39
C ILE A 117 6.97 20.77 15.87
N GLN A 118 6.11 21.49 16.59
CA GLN A 118 5.86 21.22 18.01
C GLN A 118 5.29 19.81 18.22
N GLU A 119 4.40 19.36 17.34
CA GLU A 119 3.87 18.00 17.38
C GLU A 119 4.95 16.95 17.09
N VAL A 120 5.82 17.17 16.10
CA VAL A 120 6.97 16.28 15.79
C VAL A 120 7.93 16.18 16.97
N LEU A 121 8.29 17.30 17.60
CA LEU A 121 9.18 17.31 18.77
C LEU A 121 8.55 16.55 19.94
N PHE A 122 7.25 16.70 20.14
CA PHE A 122 6.52 15.95 21.16
C PHE A 122 6.58 14.44 20.89
N ASP A 123 6.28 14.03 19.66
CA ASP A 123 6.32 12.63 19.23
C ASP A 123 7.74 12.04 19.37
N ALA A 124 8.78 12.82 19.05
CA ALA A 124 10.18 12.41 19.20
C ALA A 124 10.51 12.06 20.67
N VAL A 125 10.13 12.93 21.61
CA VAL A 125 10.39 12.75 23.05
C VAL A 125 9.59 11.59 23.63
N VAL A 126 8.29 11.49 23.30
CA VAL A 126 7.44 10.42 23.83
C VAL A 126 7.89 9.03 23.36
N THR A 127 8.42 8.96 22.15
CA THR A 127 8.87 7.68 21.56
C THR A 127 10.35 7.36 21.84
N ALA A 128 11.13 8.29 22.38
CA ALA A 128 12.55 8.11 22.69
C ALA A 128 12.90 6.87 23.55
N PRO A 129 12.10 6.50 24.59
CA PRO A 129 12.39 5.30 25.38
C PRO A 129 12.40 3.97 24.59
N LEU A 130 11.83 3.95 23.37
CA LEU A 130 11.82 2.76 22.53
C LEU A 130 13.20 2.35 22.03
N GLU A 131 14.11 3.30 21.81
CA GLU A 131 15.48 3.03 21.38
C GLU A 131 16.18 2.10 22.39
N ALA A 132 16.14 2.47 23.68
CA ALA A 132 16.74 1.70 24.74
C ALA A 132 16.04 0.34 24.94
N TYR A 133 14.71 0.31 24.83
CA TYR A 133 13.93 -0.92 24.95
C TYR A 133 14.26 -1.93 23.83
N TRP A 134 14.23 -1.51 22.57
CA TRP A 134 14.55 -2.37 21.44
C TRP A 134 16.01 -2.80 21.44
N THR A 135 16.94 -1.90 21.78
CA THR A 135 18.35 -2.25 21.92
C THR A 135 18.56 -3.28 23.03
N GLY A 136 17.88 -3.13 24.17
CA GLY A 136 17.89 -4.13 25.24
C GLY A 136 17.42 -5.51 24.77
N LEU A 137 16.34 -5.57 23.99
CA LEU A 137 15.83 -6.81 23.40
C LEU A 137 16.79 -7.42 22.36
N ALA A 138 17.47 -6.59 21.58
CA ALA A 138 18.47 -7.03 20.60
C ALA A 138 19.72 -7.63 21.28
N LEU A 139 20.13 -7.06 22.41
CA LEU A 139 21.26 -7.54 23.20
C LEU A 139 20.91 -8.76 24.07
N ASN A 140 19.65 -8.93 24.45
CA ASN A 140 19.21 -10.06 25.27
C ASN A 140 19.12 -11.38 24.46
N LYS A 141 20.28 -12.01 24.25
CA LYS A 141 20.42 -13.26 23.49
C LYS A 141 19.69 -14.46 24.12
N SER A 142 19.36 -14.44 25.42
CA SER A 142 18.72 -15.57 26.10
C SER A 142 17.19 -15.63 25.92
N GLU A 143 16.51 -14.50 25.71
CA GLU A 143 15.08 -14.48 25.35
C GLU A 143 14.86 -14.63 23.83
N ASN A 144 15.81 -14.20 23.01
CA ASN A 144 15.77 -14.24 21.54
C ASN A 144 16.61 -15.40 20.96
N SER A 145 16.54 -16.60 21.54
CA SER A 145 17.28 -17.76 21.01
C SER A 145 16.85 -18.14 19.58
N ASP A 146 15.58 -17.88 19.23
CA ASP A 146 15.08 -17.94 17.86
C ASP A 146 15.19 -16.55 17.20
N LYS A 147 16.23 -16.32 16.39
CA LYS A 147 16.43 -15.09 15.59
C LYS A 147 15.39 -14.96 14.48
N GLY A 148 14.16 -14.62 14.86
CA GLY A 148 13.01 -14.53 13.96
C GLY A 148 12.63 -13.12 13.53
N VAL A 149 12.71 -12.17 14.45
CA VAL A 149 12.40 -10.75 14.21
C VAL A 149 13.64 -10.07 13.67
N GLU A 150 13.47 -9.29 12.60
CA GLU A 150 14.55 -8.62 11.89
C GLU A 150 14.51 -7.10 12.10
N ILE A 151 13.31 -6.52 12.09
CA ILE A 151 13.10 -5.07 12.17
C ILE A 151 11.94 -4.80 13.13
N ALA A 152 12.09 -3.81 14.02
CA ALA A 152 10.97 -3.13 14.67
C ALA A 152 10.84 -1.71 14.12
N TYR A 153 9.60 -1.28 13.92
CA TYR A 153 9.32 0.05 13.39
C TYR A 153 8.12 0.68 14.08
N LEU A 154 8.15 2.00 14.18
CA LEU A 154 7.05 2.83 14.65
C LEU A 154 6.89 4.00 13.70
N GLY A 155 5.64 4.40 13.47
CA GLY A 155 5.30 5.64 12.79
C GLY A 155 4.23 6.36 13.57
N THR A 156 4.38 7.67 13.63
CA THR A 156 3.46 8.58 14.28
C THR A 156 2.63 9.34 13.24
N ARG A 157 1.57 10.02 13.69
CA ARG A 157 0.75 10.83 12.80
C ARG A 157 1.54 11.99 12.17
N THR A 158 2.55 12.50 12.84
CA THR A 158 3.31 13.70 12.44
C THR A 158 4.33 13.44 11.34
N GLY A 159 4.44 12.19 10.86
CA GLY A 159 5.45 11.79 9.89
C GLY A 159 6.79 11.41 10.52
N LEU A 160 6.89 11.37 11.86
CA LEU A 160 8.04 10.81 12.55
C LEU A 160 7.97 9.28 12.56
N SER A 161 9.07 8.64 12.17
CA SER A 161 9.28 7.20 12.23
C SER A 161 10.51 6.84 13.04
N ARG A 162 10.46 5.70 13.72
CA ARG A 162 11.60 5.07 14.40
C ARG A 162 11.80 3.65 13.90
N THR A 163 13.05 3.25 13.65
CA THR A 163 13.37 1.91 13.16
C THR A 163 14.56 1.34 13.93
N ASN A 164 14.45 0.08 14.37
CA ASN A 164 15.54 -0.65 15.00
C ASN A 164 15.74 -2.01 14.31
N LEU A 165 17.01 -2.36 14.08
CA LEU A 165 17.42 -3.58 13.41
C LEU A 165 17.94 -4.60 14.44
N PHE A 166 17.35 -5.80 14.43
CA PHE A 166 17.78 -6.93 15.27
C PHE A 166 18.84 -7.81 14.59
N VAL A 167 19.04 -7.60 13.30
CA VAL A 167 20.05 -8.27 12.47
C VAL A 167 20.82 -7.21 11.68
N VAL A 168 22.02 -7.55 11.20
CA VAL A 168 22.80 -6.63 10.36
C VAL A 168 22.07 -6.45 9.01
N THR A 169 22.21 -5.28 8.38
CA THR A 169 21.49 -4.92 7.15
C THR A 169 21.66 -5.95 6.03
N GLU A 170 22.85 -6.55 5.89
CA GLU A 170 23.13 -7.56 4.87
C GLU A 170 22.35 -8.88 5.10
N ASP A 171 21.99 -9.17 6.36
CA ASP A 171 21.28 -10.37 6.76
C ASP A 171 19.74 -10.23 6.67
N LEU A 172 19.23 -9.05 6.29
CA LEU A 172 17.79 -8.80 6.16
C LEU A 172 17.20 -9.61 5.01
N SER A 173 16.12 -10.33 5.30
CA SER A 173 15.37 -11.10 4.29
C SER A 173 14.62 -10.20 3.29
N ASN A 174 14.41 -8.93 3.63
CA ASN A 174 13.85 -7.90 2.76
C ASN A 174 14.55 -6.57 3.02
N GLN A 175 15.49 -6.21 2.14
CA GLN A 175 16.28 -4.98 2.27
C GLN A 175 15.52 -3.73 1.81
N ASP A 176 14.50 -3.90 0.96
CA ASP A 176 13.75 -2.77 0.40
C ASP A 176 12.76 -2.16 1.40
N PHE A 177 12.40 -2.86 2.48
CA PHE A 177 11.37 -2.42 3.42
C PHE A 177 11.76 -1.15 4.17
N LEU A 178 10.84 -0.18 4.25
CA LEU A 178 11.05 1.15 4.86
C LEU A 178 12.16 1.97 4.19
N THR A 179 12.54 1.61 2.97
CA THR A 179 13.44 2.43 2.13
C THR A 179 12.63 3.31 1.19
N ALA A 180 13.28 4.31 0.58
CA ALA A 180 12.65 5.16 -0.43
C ALA A 180 12.10 4.40 -1.66
N GLU A 181 12.54 3.16 -1.88
CA GLU A 181 12.01 2.28 -2.93
C GLU A 181 10.64 1.69 -2.56
N ASP A 182 10.35 1.55 -1.26
CA ASP A 182 9.08 1.08 -0.72
C ASP A 182 8.07 2.22 -0.63
N LYS A 183 7.58 2.66 -1.79
CA LYS A 183 6.56 3.71 -1.90
C LYS A 183 5.29 3.45 -1.10
N GLU A 184 4.97 2.21 -0.71
CA GLU A 184 3.79 1.95 0.13
C GLU A 184 4.15 1.83 1.62
N GLY A 185 5.42 1.60 1.97
CA GLY A 185 5.89 1.41 3.34
C GLY A 185 6.41 2.67 4.01
N VAL A 186 6.66 3.75 3.27
CA VAL A 186 7.13 5.04 3.82
C VAL A 186 6.03 6.12 3.82
N PHE A 187 6.26 7.21 4.54
CA PHE A 187 5.38 8.38 4.53
C PHE A 187 5.63 9.19 3.26
N ASN A 188 4.59 9.36 2.43
CA ASN A 188 4.64 10.17 1.21
C ASN A 188 3.79 11.43 1.35
N ALA A 189 3.90 12.33 0.37
CA ALA A 189 3.13 13.57 0.32
C ALA A 189 1.62 13.33 0.30
N ASP A 190 1.17 12.21 -0.28
CA ASP A 190 -0.25 11.93 -0.53
C ASP A 190 -0.86 10.90 0.42
N HIS A 191 -0.06 10.11 1.16
CA HIS A 191 -0.58 9.11 2.08
C HIS A 191 0.39 8.63 3.17
N PHE A 192 -0.22 8.13 4.26
CA PHE A 192 0.44 7.35 5.31
C PHE A 192 0.87 5.96 4.80
N PRO A 193 1.93 5.36 5.40
CA PRO A 193 2.33 3.99 5.09
C PRO A 193 1.18 2.99 5.16
N LEU A 194 1.21 1.96 4.31
CA LEU A 194 0.15 0.96 4.23
C LEU A 194 -0.04 0.20 5.54
N TRP A 195 1.05 -0.17 6.22
CA TRP A 195 0.99 -0.83 7.52
C TRP A 195 0.32 0.07 8.58
N TYR A 196 0.58 1.39 8.55
CA TYR A 196 -0.05 2.37 9.43
C TYR A 196 -1.55 2.49 9.13
N LYS A 197 -1.93 2.66 7.85
CA LYS A 197 -3.34 2.76 7.45
C LYS A 197 -4.10 1.49 7.82
N ARG A 198 -3.52 0.30 7.60
CA ARG A 198 -4.20 -0.96 7.89
C ARG A 198 -4.42 -1.17 9.37
N SER A 199 -3.41 -0.89 10.20
CA SER A 199 -3.52 -1.04 11.65
C SER A 199 -4.49 -0.02 12.26
N ALA A 200 -4.45 1.25 11.81
CA ALA A 200 -5.29 2.31 12.34
C ALA A 200 -6.79 2.14 12.05
N GLU A 201 -7.14 1.37 11.02
CA GLU A 201 -8.53 1.07 10.67
C GLU A 201 -9.04 -0.23 11.33
N GLN A 202 -8.18 -0.97 12.04
CA GLN A 202 -8.60 -2.11 12.85
C GLN A 202 -8.99 -1.69 14.27
N VAL A 203 -9.69 -2.60 14.96
CA VAL A 203 -9.97 -2.46 16.38
C VAL A 203 -8.63 -2.45 17.14
N PRO A 204 -8.38 -1.43 18.00
CA PRO A 204 -7.17 -1.35 18.81
C PRO A 204 -6.89 -2.62 19.60
N GLY A 205 -5.62 -3.02 19.66
CA GLY A 205 -5.20 -4.31 20.22
C GLY A 205 -5.22 -5.47 19.20
N THR A 206 -5.74 -5.27 17.99
CA THR A 206 -5.67 -6.26 16.91
C THR A 206 -4.35 -6.13 16.15
N PHE A 207 -3.67 -7.25 15.93
CA PHE A 207 -2.52 -7.30 15.04
C PHE A 207 -2.94 -7.60 13.60
N VAL A 208 -2.45 -6.81 12.67
CA VAL A 208 -2.58 -7.03 11.24
C VAL A 208 -1.33 -7.71 10.73
N TYR A 209 -1.49 -8.95 10.27
CA TYR A 209 -0.44 -9.72 9.62
C TYR A 209 -0.55 -9.61 8.10
N SER A 210 0.59 -9.47 7.43
CA SER A 210 0.61 -9.48 5.96
C SER A 210 1.97 -9.82 5.39
N ILE A 211 1.95 -10.45 4.22
CA ILE A 211 3.12 -10.60 3.36
C ILE A 211 3.13 -9.43 2.37
N PRO A 212 4.25 -8.70 2.22
CA PRO A 212 4.38 -7.59 1.28
C PRO A 212 4.34 -8.10 -0.17
N PHE A 213 3.71 -7.33 -1.06
CA PHE A 213 3.63 -7.64 -2.49
C PHE A 213 4.54 -6.71 -3.31
N GLY A 214 5.57 -7.25 -3.96
CA GLY A 214 6.40 -6.51 -4.92
C GLY A 214 7.89 -6.46 -4.58
N GLY A 215 8.73 -6.52 -5.62
CA GLY A 215 10.17 -6.83 -5.56
C GLY A 215 10.42 -8.27 -6.05
N ASN A 216 11.67 -8.62 -6.38
CA ASN A 216 12.08 -9.97 -6.82
C ASN A 216 11.34 -11.06 -6.01
N GLU A 217 10.82 -12.07 -6.69
CA GLU A 217 9.68 -12.94 -6.27
C GLU A 217 9.80 -13.73 -4.96
N ASN A 218 10.79 -13.49 -4.09
CA ASN A 218 11.03 -14.29 -2.89
C ASN A 218 11.29 -13.44 -1.63
N LYS A 219 10.40 -12.50 -1.29
CA LYS A 219 10.46 -11.83 0.03
C LYS A 219 9.87 -12.76 1.10
N SER A 220 10.74 -13.49 1.79
CA SER A 220 10.42 -14.47 2.83
C SER A 220 10.16 -13.82 4.20
N VAL A 221 9.30 -12.80 4.23
CA VAL A 221 8.99 -12.02 5.45
C VAL A 221 7.50 -11.87 5.70
N VAL A 222 7.15 -11.71 6.97
CA VAL A 222 5.80 -11.36 7.45
C VAL A 222 5.90 -10.06 8.23
N LEU A 223 5.03 -9.12 7.90
CA LEU A 223 4.83 -7.88 8.63
C LEU A 223 3.68 -8.07 9.62
N ALA A 224 3.90 -7.68 10.87
CA ALA A 224 2.85 -7.59 11.88
C ALA A 224 2.78 -6.15 12.39
N SER A 225 1.62 -5.53 12.37
CA SER A 225 1.43 -4.14 12.80
C SER A 225 0.17 -3.96 13.64
N THR A 226 0.21 -3.04 14.59
CA THR A 226 -0.92 -2.70 15.45
C THR A 226 -0.96 -1.19 15.72
N ALA A 227 -2.16 -0.66 15.89
CA ALA A 227 -2.37 0.75 16.18
C ALA A 227 -2.31 1.01 17.68
N ILE A 228 -1.66 2.11 18.05
CA ILE A 228 -1.60 2.62 19.41
C ILE A 228 -2.73 3.63 19.56
N GLN A 229 -3.74 3.25 20.34
CA GLN A 229 -4.84 4.12 20.72
C GLN A 229 -4.56 4.73 22.09
N LEU A 230 -4.69 6.04 22.19
CA LEU A 230 -4.72 6.71 23.49
C LEU A 230 -6.14 6.63 24.06
N LEU A 231 -6.29 6.02 25.22
CA LEU A 231 -7.57 5.92 25.92
C LEU A 231 -7.76 7.19 26.78
N ASP A 232 -8.64 8.08 26.32
CA ASP A 232 -9.12 9.24 27.09
C ASP A 232 -10.66 9.16 27.20
N ASP A 233 -11.20 9.64 28.33
CA ASP A 233 -12.59 9.46 28.75
C ASP A 233 -13.62 10.05 27.78
N ARG A 234 -13.19 10.98 26.92
CA ARG A 234 -14.06 11.66 25.95
C ARG A 234 -13.84 11.20 24.52
N LYS A 235 -12.60 10.89 24.15
CA LYS A 235 -12.16 10.62 22.78
C LYS A 235 -10.95 9.68 22.81
N SER A 236 -10.82 8.82 21.80
CA SER A 236 -9.73 7.84 21.77
C SER A 236 -8.98 7.89 20.42
N PRO A 237 -8.04 8.84 20.23
CA PRO A 237 -7.30 8.98 18.98
C PRO A 237 -6.31 7.82 18.78
N ILE A 238 -6.10 7.44 17.52
CA ILE A 238 -4.90 6.69 17.13
C ILE A 238 -3.75 7.69 17.00
N VAL A 239 -2.69 7.46 17.77
CA VAL A 239 -1.53 8.37 17.87
C VAL A 239 -0.33 7.85 17.08
N ALA A 240 -0.19 6.52 17.02
CA ALA A 240 0.91 5.87 16.33
C ALA A 240 0.49 4.48 15.85
N SER A 241 1.32 3.89 14.99
CA SER A 241 1.29 2.46 14.67
C SER A 241 2.68 1.91 14.91
N VAL A 242 2.74 0.73 15.51
CA VAL A 242 3.98 -0.02 15.75
C VAL A 242 3.90 -1.36 15.05
N GLY A 243 5.03 -1.87 14.58
CA GLY A 243 5.08 -3.15 13.93
C GLY A 243 6.47 -3.77 13.93
N ILE A 244 6.51 -4.99 13.44
CA ILE A 244 7.72 -5.78 13.28
C ILE A 244 7.74 -6.46 11.90
N GLN A 245 8.93 -6.62 11.36
CA GLN A 245 9.23 -7.56 10.28
C GLN A 245 9.86 -8.80 10.89
N MET A 246 9.34 -9.97 10.53
CA MET A 246 9.90 -11.25 10.93
C MET A 246 10.08 -12.17 9.73
N LYS A 247 11.03 -13.10 9.84
CA LYS A 247 11.23 -14.17 8.86
C LYS A 247 9.95 -15.01 8.75
N LEU A 248 9.57 -15.31 7.51
CA LEU A 248 8.41 -16.15 7.22
C LEU A 248 8.53 -17.52 7.89
N ASP A 249 9.70 -18.17 7.76
CA ASP A 249 9.96 -19.47 8.40
C ASP A 249 9.77 -19.43 9.93
N PHE A 250 10.24 -18.36 10.58
CA PHE A 250 10.05 -18.19 12.02
C PHE A 250 8.55 -18.07 12.37
N PHE A 251 7.81 -17.26 11.64
CA PHE A 251 6.38 -17.10 11.86
C PHE A 251 5.62 -18.41 11.64
N GLN A 252 5.93 -19.14 10.57
CA GLN A 252 5.33 -20.44 10.28
C GLN A 252 5.64 -21.48 11.37
N ARG A 253 6.88 -21.57 11.85
CA ARG A 253 7.24 -22.46 12.97
C ARG A 253 6.45 -22.17 14.24
N LYS A 254 6.26 -20.89 14.57
CA LYS A 254 5.42 -20.48 15.71
C LYS A 254 3.96 -20.85 15.49
N PHE A 255 3.42 -20.65 14.28
CA PHE A 255 2.07 -21.08 13.92
C PHE A 255 1.88 -22.59 14.08
N TRP A 256 2.79 -23.41 13.52
CA TRP A 256 2.71 -24.86 13.62
C TRP A 256 2.85 -25.36 15.07
N THR A 257 3.68 -24.70 15.87
CA THR A 257 3.78 -25.02 17.30
C THR A 257 2.49 -24.68 18.04
N ALA A 258 1.86 -23.54 17.72
CA ALA A 258 0.59 -23.14 18.31
C ALA A 258 -0.58 -24.02 17.86
N SER A 259 -0.62 -24.44 16.58
CA SER A 259 -1.69 -25.32 16.07
C SER A 259 -1.66 -26.72 16.68
N ARG A 260 -0.50 -27.17 17.17
CA ARG A 260 -0.34 -28.42 17.93
C ARG A 260 -0.83 -28.32 19.38
N GLN A 261 -0.93 -27.11 19.94
CA GLN A 261 -1.39 -26.90 21.31
C GLN A 261 -2.92 -27.01 21.36
N CYS A 262 -3.42 -28.21 21.61
CA CYS A 262 -4.83 -28.50 21.78
C CYS A 262 -5.41 -27.83 23.05
N ALA A 263 -6.42 -26.98 22.89
CA ALA A 263 -7.12 -26.33 24.01
C ALA A 263 -8.20 -27.23 24.68
N ALA A 264 -8.35 -28.49 24.26
CA ALA A 264 -9.38 -29.38 24.78
C ALA A 264 -9.00 -29.88 26.19
N LEU A 265 -9.89 -29.66 27.16
CA LEU A 265 -9.78 -30.13 28.56
C LEU A 265 -9.54 -31.65 28.67
N ASP A 266 -9.95 -32.41 27.65
CA ASP A 266 -9.92 -33.88 27.63
C ASP A 266 -8.66 -34.43 26.94
N GLY A 267 -7.75 -33.56 26.47
CA GLY A 267 -6.50 -33.93 25.81
C GLY A 267 -6.64 -34.55 24.41
N LYS A 268 -7.86 -34.72 23.88
CA LYS A 268 -8.10 -35.26 22.53
C LYS A 268 -8.41 -34.14 21.54
N CYS A 269 -7.48 -33.85 20.64
CA CYS A 269 -7.76 -33.07 19.45
C CYS A 269 -8.47 -33.92 18.39
N THR A 270 -9.68 -33.55 18.01
CA THR A 270 -10.41 -34.20 16.90
C THR A 270 -9.86 -33.81 15.53
N ILE A 271 -9.18 -32.65 15.43
CA ILE A 271 -8.57 -32.13 14.21
C ILE A 271 -7.16 -31.67 14.58
N SER A 272 -6.15 -32.18 13.87
CA SER A 272 -4.75 -31.82 14.05
C SER A 272 -4.12 -31.56 12.69
N CYS A 273 -3.27 -30.54 12.62
CA CYS A 273 -2.47 -30.24 11.43
C CYS A 273 -1.28 -31.20 11.25
N ASP A 274 -1.04 -32.11 12.19
CA ASP A 274 -0.06 -33.20 11.99
C ASP A 274 -0.69 -34.42 11.28
N ASN A 275 -2.01 -34.40 11.01
CA ASN A 275 -2.67 -35.47 10.26
C ASN A 275 -2.43 -35.27 8.75
N GLU A 276 -1.83 -36.25 8.09
CA GLU A 276 -1.55 -36.23 6.64
C GLU A 276 -2.81 -36.08 5.76
N ASP A 277 -3.98 -36.45 6.28
CA ASP A 277 -5.26 -36.29 5.58
C ASP A 277 -5.84 -34.87 5.67
N ILE A 278 -5.24 -33.97 6.48
CA ILE A 278 -5.77 -32.64 6.78
C ILE A 278 -4.75 -31.58 6.37
N LYS A 279 -5.12 -30.72 5.43
CA LYS A 279 -4.32 -29.55 5.06
C LYS A 279 -4.70 -28.34 5.90
N CYS A 280 -3.72 -27.74 6.56
CA CYS A 280 -3.90 -26.54 7.36
C CYS A 280 -3.38 -25.28 6.67
N TYR A 281 -4.17 -24.22 6.76
CA TYR A 281 -3.84 -22.91 6.19
C TYR A 281 -4.08 -21.81 7.24
N LEU A 282 -3.20 -20.82 7.26
CA LEU A 282 -3.48 -19.53 7.88
C LEU A 282 -3.71 -18.51 6.77
N ILE A 283 -4.88 -17.88 6.74
CA ILE A 283 -5.25 -16.88 5.74
C ILE A 283 -5.53 -15.53 6.40
N ASP A 284 -5.17 -14.44 5.73
CA ASP A 284 -5.50 -13.09 6.18
C ASP A 284 -6.99 -12.75 5.94
N ASN A 285 -7.42 -11.60 6.45
CA ASN A 285 -8.80 -11.12 6.31
C ASN A 285 -9.22 -10.80 4.87
N ASN A 286 -8.28 -10.79 3.92
CA ASN A 286 -8.51 -10.63 2.49
C ASN A 286 -8.43 -11.96 1.73
N GLY A 287 -8.17 -13.08 2.43
CA GLY A 287 -8.10 -14.41 1.86
C GLY A 287 -6.76 -14.72 1.20
N PHE A 288 -5.67 -14.06 1.57
CA PHE A 288 -4.32 -14.43 1.15
C PHE A 288 -3.67 -15.39 2.14
N ILE A 289 -2.96 -16.38 1.63
CA ILE A 289 -2.30 -17.40 2.44
C ILE A 289 -1.06 -16.81 3.11
N LEU A 290 -1.02 -16.84 4.44
CA LEU A 290 0.14 -16.48 5.26
C LEU A 290 0.99 -17.70 5.61
N VAL A 291 0.35 -18.84 5.93
CA VAL A 291 1.01 -20.09 6.30
C VAL A 291 0.32 -21.27 5.62
N THR A 292 1.12 -22.21 5.14
CA THR A 292 0.74 -23.43 4.42
C THR A 292 1.94 -24.40 4.46
N GLU A 293 1.70 -25.70 4.28
CA GLU A 293 2.78 -26.69 4.16
C GLU A 293 3.60 -26.52 2.88
N ASP A 294 2.92 -26.19 1.77
CA ASP A 294 3.56 -25.90 0.50
C ASP A 294 3.90 -24.41 0.40
N TYR A 295 5.16 -24.08 0.70
CA TYR A 295 5.68 -22.72 0.69
C TYR A 295 5.40 -21.97 -0.62
N SER A 296 5.28 -22.66 -1.77
CA SER A 296 5.00 -22.03 -3.06
C SER A 296 3.59 -21.42 -3.16
N GLN A 297 2.70 -21.75 -2.22
CA GLN A 297 1.34 -21.20 -2.12
C GLN A 297 1.28 -19.97 -1.21
N THR A 298 2.35 -19.68 -0.46
CA THR A 298 2.41 -18.52 0.43
C THR A 298 2.26 -17.22 -0.37
N GLY A 299 1.41 -16.32 0.11
CA GLY A 299 1.10 -15.05 -0.56
C GLY A 299 0.12 -15.16 -1.74
N LYS A 300 -0.26 -16.36 -2.18
CA LYS A 300 -1.30 -16.53 -3.20
C LYS A 300 -2.70 -16.32 -2.61
N PHE A 301 -3.65 -16.00 -3.48
CA PHE A 301 -5.05 -15.91 -3.07
C PHE A 301 -5.58 -17.32 -2.79
N PHE A 302 -6.18 -17.52 -1.62
CA PHE A 302 -6.66 -18.84 -1.20
C PHE A 302 -7.69 -19.44 -2.15
N GLY A 303 -8.49 -18.60 -2.82
CA GLY A 303 -9.45 -19.07 -3.82
C GLY A 303 -8.82 -19.56 -5.13
N GLU A 304 -7.56 -19.24 -5.42
CA GLU A 304 -6.82 -19.82 -6.56
C GLU A 304 -6.27 -21.21 -6.23
N VAL A 305 -5.95 -21.44 -4.95
CA VAL A 305 -5.36 -22.70 -4.47
C VAL A 305 -6.45 -23.70 -4.08
N GLU A 306 -7.41 -23.27 -3.26
CA GLU A 306 -8.49 -24.10 -2.69
C GLU A 306 -9.87 -23.49 -3.01
N ALA A 307 -10.21 -23.41 -4.30
CA ALA A 307 -11.42 -22.76 -4.80
C ALA A 307 -12.73 -23.32 -4.19
N ALA A 308 -12.81 -24.64 -3.98
CA ALA A 308 -13.98 -25.29 -3.40
C ALA A 308 -14.21 -24.86 -1.94
N VAL A 309 -13.13 -24.80 -1.15
CA VAL A 309 -13.18 -24.36 0.24
C VAL A 309 -13.53 -22.87 0.31
N MET A 310 -12.89 -22.02 -0.50
CA MET A 310 -13.20 -20.60 -0.56
C MET A 310 -14.68 -20.35 -0.94
N ASN A 311 -15.22 -21.09 -1.91
CA ASN A 311 -16.65 -21.01 -2.25
C ASN A 311 -17.55 -21.41 -1.07
N LYS A 312 -17.18 -22.43 -0.30
CA LYS A 312 -17.91 -22.79 0.91
C LYS A 312 -17.83 -21.69 1.96
N LEU A 313 -16.66 -21.08 2.17
CA LEU A 313 -16.46 -19.95 3.09
C LEU A 313 -17.30 -18.71 2.70
N LEU A 314 -17.49 -18.48 1.39
CA LEU A 314 -18.40 -17.46 0.88
C LEU A 314 -19.87 -17.81 1.18
N LEU A 315 -20.28 -19.07 0.97
CA LEU A 315 -21.65 -19.54 1.20
C LEU A 315 -22.06 -19.49 2.67
N ILE A 316 -21.15 -19.81 3.60
CA ILE A 316 -21.42 -19.72 5.04
C ILE A 316 -21.28 -18.30 5.60
N GLY A 317 -20.83 -17.34 4.78
CA GLY A 317 -20.72 -15.93 5.16
C GLY A 317 -19.44 -15.55 5.92
N SER A 318 -18.45 -16.45 6.03
CA SER A 318 -17.14 -16.12 6.62
C SER A 318 -16.37 -15.11 5.77
N PHE A 319 -16.51 -15.19 4.45
CA PHE A 319 -15.97 -14.20 3.51
C PHE A 319 -17.10 -13.56 2.68
N LYS A 320 -16.85 -12.35 2.18
CA LYS A 320 -17.76 -11.63 1.29
C LYS A 320 -17.01 -11.19 0.04
N ARG A 321 -17.48 -11.65 -1.13
CA ARG A 321 -16.98 -11.16 -2.42
C ARG A 321 -17.40 -9.70 -2.60
N ILE A 322 -16.44 -8.84 -2.92
CA ILE A 322 -16.65 -7.41 -3.16
C ILE A 322 -16.01 -7.09 -4.51
N ASN A 323 -16.82 -6.59 -5.45
CA ASN A 323 -16.33 -6.14 -6.74
C ASN A 323 -16.04 -4.65 -6.67
N LEU A 324 -14.83 -4.25 -7.08
CA LEU A 324 -14.41 -2.86 -7.22
C LEU A 324 -14.03 -2.61 -8.67
N HIS A 325 -14.18 -1.37 -9.12
CA HIS A 325 -13.89 -0.97 -10.49
C HIS A 325 -12.85 0.14 -10.48
N ASP A 326 -11.75 -0.09 -11.18
CA ASP A 326 -10.74 0.91 -11.47
C ASP A 326 -11.00 1.50 -12.85
N TYR A 327 -11.63 2.68 -12.87
CA TYR A 327 -11.95 3.38 -14.11
C TYR A 327 -10.74 4.05 -14.78
N GLN A 328 -9.56 3.99 -14.16
CA GLN A 328 -8.32 4.55 -14.68
C GLN A 328 -7.31 3.48 -15.11
N ALA A 329 -7.68 2.20 -15.02
CA ALA A 329 -6.82 1.09 -15.41
C ALA A 329 -6.58 1.08 -16.93
N LEU A 330 -5.34 0.79 -17.32
CA LEU A 330 -4.95 0.55 -18.71
C LEU A 330 -5.04 -0.95 -19.00
N CYS A 331 -5.92 -1.34 -19.92
CA CYS A 331 -6.00 -2.71 -20.42
C CYS A 331 -5.33 -2.80 -21.78
N ARG A 332 -4.61 -3.90 -22.04
CA ARG A 332 -4.18 -4.21 -23.41
C ARG A 332 -5.41 -4.63 -24.20
N GLU A 333 -5.71 -3.89 -25.25
CA GLU A 333 -6.64 -4.37 -26.26
C GLU A 333 -5.96 -5.51 -27.01
N TYR A 334 -6.45 -6.73 -26.81
CA TYR A 334 -6.18 -7.79 -27.76
C TYR A 334 -6.99 -7.43 -29.00
N ALA A 335 -6.31 -7.06 -30.09
CA ALA A 335 -6.94 -6.91 -31.38
C ALA A 335 -7.65 -8.22 -31.70
N GLY A 336 -8.98 -8.23 -31.51
CA GLY A 336 -9.83 -9.22 -32.15
C GLY A 336 -9.49 -9.15 -33.63
N SER A 337 -9.23 -10.30 -34.24
CA SER A 337 -8.91 -10.42 -35.66
C SER A 337 -10.07 -9.86 -36.51
N SER A 338 -10.05 -8.56 -36.77
CA SER A 338 -10.78 -7.88 -37.84
C SER A 338 -10.33 -6.43 -37.93
N ASP A 339 -9.02 -6.18 -37.99
CA ASP A 339 -8.56 -4.89 -38.48
C ASP A 339 -8.54 -4.93 -40.00
N SER A 340 -9.48 -4.21 -40.61
CA SER A 340 -9.64 -4.11 -42.07
C SER A 340 -8.44 -3.41 -42.74
N GLY A 341 -7.52 -2.83 -41.95
CA GLY A 341 -6.33 -2.13 -42.40
C GLY A 341 -5.16 -3.02 -42.87
N HIS A 342 -5.16 -4.33 -42.55
CA HIS A 342 -4.07 -5.24 -42.95
C HIS A 342 -4.31 -6.00 -44.27
N CYS A 343 -5.41 -5.74 -44.97
CA CYS A 343 -5.76 -6.49 -46.19
C CYS A 343 -4.82 -6.24 -47.38
N LEU A 344 -3.98 -5.19 -47.32
CA LEU A 344 -3.01 -4.84 -48.38
C LEU A 344 -1.62 -5.46 -48.18
N SER A 345 -1.34 -6.12 -47.04
CA SER A 345 -0.03 -6.74 -46.79
C SER A 345 0.10 -8.18 -47.33
N HIS A 346 -0.98 -8.76 -47.88
CA HIS A 346 -0.94 -10.08 -48.50
C HIS A 346 -0.71 -9.96 -50.02
N PRO A 347 0.31 -10.65 -50.58
CA PRO A 347 0.63 -10.58 -52.01
C PRO A 347 -0.56 -10.98 -52.91
N PHE A 348 -1.44 -11.87 -52.43
CA PHE A 348 -2.66 -12.25 -53.14
C PHE A 348 -3.69 -11.13 -53.27
N SER A 349 -3.78 -10.22 -52.29
CA SER A 349 -4.67 -9.06 -52.36
C SER A 349 -4.16 -8.03 -53.35
N ILE A 350 -2.84 -7.86 -53.46
CA ILE A 350 -2.20 -6.99 -54.46
C ILE A 350 -2.46 -7.53 -55.86
N VAL A 351 -2.29 -8.85 -56.07
CA VAL A 351 -2.56 -9.50 -57.37
C VAL A 351 -4.04 -9.38 -57.74
N LYS A 352 -4.96 -9.56 -56.77
CA LYS A 352 -6.39 -9.40 -57.00
C LYS A 352 -6.73 -7.95 -57.36
N TRP A 353 -6.16 -6.96 -56.67
CA TRP A 353 -6.35 -5.55 -57.01
C TRP A 353 -5.84 -5.24 -58.42
N LEU A 354 -4.62 -5.67 -58.75
CA LEU A 354 -4.03 -5.51 -60.09
C LEU A 354 -4.89 -6.17 -61.18
N LEU A 355 -5.41 -7.37 -60.94
CA LEU A 355 -6.32 -8.05 -61.86
C LEU A 355 -7.64 -7.28 -62.02
N THR A 356 -8.15 -6.70 -60.94
CA THR A 356 -9.40 -5.93 -60.98
C THR A 356 -9.21 -4.64 -61.76
N GLU A 357 -8.13 -3.91 -61.52
CA GLU A 357 -7.76 -2.72 -62.30
C GLU A 357 -7.47 -3.05 -63.76
N LEU A 358 -6.85 -4.19 -64.05
CA LEU A 358 -6.62 -4.63 -65.44
C LEU A 358 -7.93 -4.97 -66.16
N VAL A 359 -8.90 -5.57 -65.46
CA VAL A 359 -10.24 -5.84 -66.00
C VAL A 359 -11.02 -4.54 -66.22
N ILE A 360 -10.96 -3.59 -65.28
CA ILE A 360 -11.57 -2.26 -65.43
C ILE A 360 -10.92 -1.50 -66.58
N PHE A 361 -9.59 -1.51 -66.66
CA PHE A 361 -8.85 -0.94 -67.79
C PHE A 361 -9.30 -1.56 -69.11
N LEU A 362 -9.42 -2.89 -69.21
CA LEU A 362 -9.91 -3.54 -70.44
C LEU A 362 -11.39 -3.25 -70.75
N LEU A 363 -12.21 -2.92 -69.74
CA LEU A 363 -13.59 -2.48 -69.92
C LEU A 363 -13.69 -1.01 -70.36
N GLU A 364 -12.85 -0.14 -69.80
CA GLU A 364 -12.78 1.29 -70.16
C GLU A 364 -12.07 1.51 -71.50
N PHE A 365 -11.01 0.73 -71.78
CA PHE A 365 -10.40 0.61 -73.09
C PHE A 365 -11.35 -0.18 -73.98
N ASN A 366 -12.32 0.52 -74.54
CA ASN A 366 -13.38 0.04 -75.41
C ASN A 366 -12.80 -0.67 -76.66
N LEU A 367 -12.34 -1.92 -76.50
CA LEU A 367 -11.78 -2.77 -77.57
C LEU A 367 -12.81 -3.07 -78.67
N TYR A 368 -14.09 -2.74 -78.43
CA TYR A 368 -15.15 -2.75 -79.42
C TYR A 368 -14.94 -1.70 -80.53
N SER A 369 -14.19 -0.61 -80.27
CA SER A 369 -13.84 0.41 -81.27
C SER A 369 -12.68 0.01 -82.19
N TRP A 370 -11.92 -1.05 -81.87
CA TRP A 370 -10.83 -1.56 -82.72
C TRP A 370 -11.23 -2.78 -83.56
N TRP A 371 -12.38 -3.40 -83.27
CA TRP A 371 -12.86 -4.58 -84.00
C TRP A 371 -13.88 -4.26 -85.11
N HIS A 372 -14.37 -3.03 -85.20
CA HIS A 372 -15.16 -2.52 -86.33
C HIS A 372 -14.36 -1.45 -87.11
N VAL A 373 -13.35 -1.89 -87.85
CA VAL A 373 -12.87 -1.16 -89.02
C VAL A 373 -13.76 -1.61 -90.19
N ASP A 374 -14.73 -0.76 -90.55
CA ASP A 374 -15.58 -0.98 -91.71
C ASP A 374 -14.73 -1.06 -92.99
N LEU A 375 -14.75 -2.26 -93.60
CA LEU A 375 -14.34 -2.51 -94.98
C LEU A 375 -15.47 -2.02 -95.91
N SER A 376 -15.35 -0.78 -96.38
CA SER A 376 -16.10 -0.22 -97.51
C SER A 376 -15.46 1.13 -97.89
N VAL A 377 -15.04 1.49 -99.12
CA VAL A 377 -15.19 0.94 -100.48
C VAL A 377 -14.17 1.69 -101.36
N LYS A 378 -13.37 0.99 -102.18
CA LYS A 378 -13.32 1.12 -103.66
C LYS A 378 -12.38 0.10 -104.28
#